data_AF-A0A285GZB2-F1
#
_entry.id   AF-A0A285GZB2-F1
#
_cell.length_a   1.000
_cell.length_b   1.000
_cell.length_c   1.000
_cell.angle_alpha   90.00
_cell.angle_beta   90.00
_cell.angle_gamma   90.00
#
_symmetry.space_group_name_H-M   'P 1'
#
loop_
_entity.id
_entity.type
_entity.pdbx_description
1 polymer ?
#
loop_
_entity_poly.entity_id
_entity_poly.type
_entity_poly.pdbx_seq_one_letter_code
_entity_poly.pdbx_strand_id
1 'polypeptide(L)'
;MRHARLFSAATIVVAAALPAVPAYATPDAATAPVAGSTSATQPATGPQPVAYQVRLSADDTGATWRGHQRVAFVNKGSDTLDTVWLRLWGNGPDGCTTTPAIAVSAFAGGKAGPLAVGCTALPVRLSRPAAPGEPAVVAFDLTIRVPERADRFGRVGPYSFLGNALPLLAVRDERGWQLPPYVANAESFYSLTSNFAVSLNHPDELAVPATGTVLAEKRKGGRTTTTITAPLVRDFAWAAGPFRRAETRTATGVRLRTWYTPDVTAEAAAEVQGQVARAMEFAAGEYGPYPYPEMDTVIGGFEGFSGMEYPTLILTEPAALPAVHEAAHQWWYALVGNDEYAHPWLDESLTHYTTTKLLGIPDYCAGAPFWFSDTMRVDAGMDYYDPRRDEYVSAVYGDGACMFHELEALIGGNAMRTGLRRYLAAQRFGVARPAELRAALQSATTVNLGDFWIRWRNTAT
;
A
#
# COMPACT_ATOMS: atom_id res chain seq x y z
N MET A 1 -35.83 85.45 11.43
CA MET A 1 -36.49 84.66 10.36
C MET A 1 -35.42 84.44 9.28
N ARG A 2 -34.57 83.42 9.34
CA ARG A 2 -34.71 82.02 8.86
C ARG A 2 -35.33 81.89 7.46
N HIS A 3 -34.48 81.63 6.45
CA HIS A 3 -34.43 80.43 5.58
C HIS A 3 -33.19 80.56 4.66
N ALA A 4 -32.11 79.81 4.88
CA ALA A 4 -31.87 78.39 4.54
C ALA A 4 -31.71 78.15 3.02
N ARG A 5 -30.45 78.06 2.56
CA ARG A 5 -30.05 77.45 1.29
C ARG A 5 -29.45 76.07 1.59
N LEU A 6 -30.01 75.04 0.97
CA LEU A 6 -29.53 73.65 1.05
C LEU A 6 -28.27 73.47 0.18
N PHE A 7 -27.22 72.92 0.77
CA PHE A 7 -26.13 72.23 0.07
C PHE A 7 -26.26 70.73 0.39
N SER A 8 -26.43 69.90 -0.64
CA SER A 8 -26.36 68.44 -0.50
C SER A 8 -24.91 68.00 -0.44
N ALA A 9 -24.51 67.41 0.69
CA ALA A 9 -23.23 66.72 0.84
C ALA A 9 -23.42 65.25 0.44
N ALA A 10 -22.71 64.81 -0.60
CA ALA A 10 -22.60 63.40 -0.97
C ALA A 10 -21.63 62.69 -0.01
N THR A 11 -22.14 61.68 0.68
CA THR A 11 -21.36 60.81 1.58
C THR A 11 -20.53 59.84 0.74
N ILE A 12 -19.21 59.97 0.79
CA ILE A 12 -18.26 58.97 0.26
C ILE A 12 -18.15 57.86 1.31
N VAL A 13 -18.68 56.68 0.99
CA VAL A 13 -18.40 55.45 1.74
C VAL A 13 -17.13 54.85 1.17
N VAL A 14 -16.04 54.89 1.93
CA VAL A 14 -14.81 54.15 1.63
C VAL A 14 -15.06 52.68 2.01
N ALA A 15 -15.37 51.85 1.01
CA ALA A 15 -15.34 50.40 1.16
C ALA A 15 -13.88 49.95 1.14
N ALA A 16 -13.37 49.48 2.27
CA ALA A 16 -12.07 48.81 2.35
C ALA A 16 -12.16 47.50 1.54
N ALA A 17 -11.49 47.48 0.38
CA ALA A 17 -11.32 46.26 -0.41
C ALA A 17 -10.35 45.33 0.34
N LEU A 18 -10.87 44.20 0.82
CA LEU A 18 -10.04 43.07 1.22
C LEU A 18 -9.31 42.54 -0.02
N PRO A 19 -7.99 42.21 0.05
CA PRO A 19 -7.29 41.66 -1.08
C PRO A 19 -7.86 40.28 -1.42
N ALA A 20 -8.24 40.11 -2.68
CA ALA A 20 -8.69 38.84 -3.23
C ALA A 20 -7.62 37.77 -3.03
N VAL A 21 -8.00 36.66 -2.37
CA VAL A 21 -7.22 35.43 -2.36
C VAL A 21 -7.12 34.95 -3.81
N PRO A 22 -5.92 34.72 -4.37
CA PRO A 22 -5.82 34.25 -5.74
C PRO A 22 -6.43 32.84 -5.81
N ALA A 23 -7.44 32.70 -6.67
CA ALA A 23 -7.95 31.41 -7.09
C ALA A 23 -6.79 30.62 -7.70
N TYR A 24 -6.28 29.63 -6.99
CA TYR A 24 -5.37 28.66 -7.58
C TYR A 24 -6.14 27.92 -8.66
N ALA A 25 -5.70 28.09 -9.91
CA ALA A 25 -6.12 27.25 -11.01
C ALA A 25 -5.95 25.78 -10.59
N THR A 26 -7.05 25.04 -10.59
CA THR A 26 -7.02 23.58 -10.59
C THR A 26 -6.19 23.16 -11.80
N PRO A 27 -5.07 22.42 -11.64
CA PRO A 27 -4.45 21.80 -12.79
C PRO A 27 -5.48 20.85 -13.38
N ASP A 28 -5.82 21.08 -14.65
CA ASP A 28 -6.71 20.22 -15.41
C ASP A 28 -6.29 18.76 -15.24
N ALA A 29 -7.27 17.94 -14.92
CA ALA A 29 -7.19 16.51 -15.04
C ALA A 29 -7.03 16.16 -16.53
N ALA A 30 -5.79 16.09 -17.04
CA ALA A 30 -5.45 15.31 -18.22
C ALA A 30 -3.93 15.38 -18.49
N THR A 31 -3.23 14.28 -18.26
CA THR A 31 -2.35 13.71 -19.28
C THR A 31 -2.37 12.19 -19.17
N ALA A 32 -3.06 11.60 -20.14
CA ALA A 32 -3.02 10.24 -20.68
C ALA A 32 -3.21 9.04 -19.72
N PRO A 33 -4.22 8.18 -19.96
CA PRO A 33 -4.17 6.81 -19.46
C PRO A 33 -2.97 6.11 -20.12
N VAL A 34 -2.23 5.31 -19.37
CA VAL A 34 -1.33 4.32 -19.96
C VAL A 34 -2.22 3.42 -20.83
N ALA A 35 -2.12 3.60 -22.14
CA ALA A 35 -2.83 2.80 -23.11
C ALA A 35 -2.26 1.38 -23.08
N GLY A 36 -3.15 0.39 -22.83
CA GLY A 36 -2.85 -1.02 -23.06
C GLY A 36 -2.35 -1.81 -21.86
N SER A 37 -3.16 -1.92 -20.81
CA SER A 37 -3.17 -3.14 -20.00
C SER A 37 -4.59 -3.51 -19.61
N THR A 38 -5.31 -4.17 -20.52
CA THR A 38 -6.49 -4.95 -20.15
C THR A 38 -6.01 -6.14 -19.32
N SER A 39 -6.03 -6.00 -17.99
CA SER A 39 -5.93 -7.12 -17.06
C SER A 39 -7.32 -7.39 -16.49
N ALA A 40 -7.77 -8.63 -16.63
CA ALA A 40 -9.13 -9.07 -16.33
C ALA A 40 -9.10 -10.23 -15.34
N THR A 41 -9.24 -9.89 -14.06
CA THR A 41 -10.19 -10.45 -13.08
C THR A 41 -10.13 -9.53 -11.86
N GLN A 42 -11.02 -8.55 -11.78
CA GLN A 42 -11.20 -7.75 -10.55
C GLN A 42 -12.41 -8.35 -9.83
N PRO A 43 -12.22 -9.16 -8.78
CA PRO A 43 -13.33 -9.65 -7.96
C PRO A 43 -14.09 -8.53 -7.23
N ALA A 44 -13.56 -7.31 -7.23
CA ALA A 44 -14.25 -6.15 -6.70
C ALA A 44 -15.42 -5.74 -7.62
N THR A 45 -16.64 -5.93 -7.13
CA THR A 45 -17.87 -5.31 -7.68
C THR A 45 -18.04 -3.87 -7.18
N GLY A 46 -17.04 -3.33 -6.49
CA GLY A 46 -17.11 -2.07 -5.78
C GLY A 46 -16.68 -0.82 -6.56
N PRO A 47 -16.49 0.30 -5.83
CA PRO A 47 -15.93 1.53 -6.37
C PRO A 47 -14.56 1.34 -7.07
N GLN A 48 -14.49 1.62 -8.38
CA GLN A 48 -13.23 1.59 -9.14
C GLN A 48 -13.38 2.23 -10.55
N PRO A 49 -12.30 2.70 -11.20
CA PRO A 49 -10.97 2.89 -10.63
C PRO A 49 -11.01 3.95 -9.53
N VAL A 50 -10.10 3.84 -8.55
CA VAL A 50 -9.99 4.81 -7.46
C VAL A 50 -8.78 5.71 -7.71
N ALA A 51 -8.97 7.01 -7.51
CA ALA A 51 -7.92 8.01 -7.61
C ALA A 51 -7.87 8.87 -6.34
N TYR A 52 -6.67 8.98 -5.78
CA TYR A 52 -6.37 9.77 -4.60
C TYR A 52 -5.57 11.00 -4.99
N GLN A 53 -6.02 12.16 -4.53
CA GLN A 53 -5.25 13.40 -4.54
C GLN A 53 -4.97 13.79 -3.10
N VAL A 54 -3.69 13.86 -2.75
CA VAL A 54 -3.24 14.09 -1.37
C VAL A 54 -2.34 15.29 -1.35
N ARG A 55 -2.62 16.25 -0.45
CA ARG A 55 -1.75 17.40 -0.19
C ARG A 55 -1.54 17.50 1.29
N LEU A 56 -0.32 17.28 1.75
CA LEU A 56 0.03 17.30 3.16
C LEU A 56 1.23 18.20 3.40
N SER A 57 1.22 18.90 4.52
CA SER A 57 2.36 19.65 5.05
C SER A 57 2.78 19.06 6.38
N ALA A 58 4.06 18.75 6.52
CA ALA A 58 4.68 18.32 7.76
C ALA A 58 4.90 19.50 8.72
N ASP A 59 4.91 19.22 10.02
CA ASP A 59 5.60 20.08 10.99
C ASP A 59 7.13 20.07 10.76
N ASP A 60 7.86 20.82 11.58
CA ASP A 60 9.32 20.97 11.44
C ASP A 60 10.10 19.67 11.70
N THR A 61 9.44 18.64 12.23
CA THR A 61 10.08 17.37 12.61
C THR A 61 9.66 16.20 11.73
N GLY A 62 8.62 16.34 10.91
CA GLY A 62 8.03 15.25 10.16
C GLY A 62 7.10 14.33 10.95
N ALA A 63 6.82 14.60 12.24
CA ALA A 63 5.91 13.77 13.05
C ALA A 63 4.42 14.06 12.80
N THR A 64 4.07 15.29 12.46
CA THR A 64 2.67 15.64 12.21
C THR A 64 2.51 16.11 10.78
N TRP A 65 1.55 15.52 10.06
CA TRP A 65 1.19 15.92 8.71
C TRP A 65 -0.25 16.37 8.68
N ARG A 66 -0.51 17.52 8.05
CA ARG A 66 -1.85 18.10 7.92
C ARG A 66 -2.12 18.54 6.51
N GLY A 67 -3.35 18.38 6.07
CA GLY A 67 -3.79 18.92 4.80
C GLY A 67 -5.08 18.27 4.37
N HIS A 68 -5.16 17.87 3.11
CA HIS A 68 -6.41 17.48 2.48
C HIS A 68 -6.21 16.24 1.61
N GLN A 69 -7.18 15.33 1.65
CA GLN A 69 -7.28 14.20 0.76
C GLN A 69 -8.61 14.19 0.00
N ARG A 70 -8.55 13.90 -1.30
CA ARG A 70 -9.71 13.73 -2.18
C ARG A 70 -9.66 12.34 -2.80
N VAL A 71 -10.75 11.60 -2.66
CA VAL A 71 -10.94 10.25 -3.19
C VAL A 71 -12.02 10.32 -4.26
N ALA A 72 -11.67 9.99 -5.51
CA ALA A 72 -12.61 9.90 -6.62
C ALA A 72 -12.71 8.45 -7.10
N PHE A 73 -13.92 8.01 -7.42
CA PHE A 73 -14.19 6.66 -7.89
C PHE A 73 -15.43 6.62 -8.79
N VAL A 74 -15.61 5.50 -9.48
CA VAL A 74 -16.85 5.18 -10.21
C VAL A 74 -17.51 3.99 -9.56
N ASN A 75 -18.83 4.02 -9.38
CA ASN A 75 -19.57 2.84 -8.94
C ASN A 75 -19.60 1.81 -10.06
N LYS A 76 -18.81 0.74 -9.98
CA LYS A 76 -18.85 -0.37 -10.96
C LYS A 76 -19.78 -1.51 -10.55
N GLY A 77 -20.42 -1.39 -9.39
CA GLY A 77 -21.37 -2.39 -8.90
C GLY A 77 -22.72 -2.31 -9.58
N SER A 78 -23.53 -3.35 -9.35
CA SER A 78 -24.92 -3.42 -9.83
C SER A 78 -25.88 -2.53 -9.05
N ASP A 79 -25.54 -2.18 -7.81
CA ASP A 79 -26.42 -1.45 -6.90
C ASP A 79 -26.00 0.00 -6.79
N THR A 80 -26.96 0.89 -6.53
CA THR A 80 -26.69 2.27 -6.13
C THR A 80 -25.89 2.29 -4.83
N LEU A 81 -24.81 3.07 -4.80
CA LEU A 81 -23.99 3.29 -3.61
C LEU A 81 -24.47 4.52 -2.84
N ASP A 82 -25.04 4.32 -1.66
CA ASP A 82 -25.39 5.39 -0.72
C ASP A 82 -24.28 5.68 0.28
N THR A 83 -23.46 4.69 0.59
CA THR A 83 -22.40 4.76 1.60
C THR A 83 -21.16 4.07 1.08
N VAL A 84 -20.00 4.68 1.34
CA VAL A 84 -18.69 4.05 1.16
C VAL A 84 -17.95 4.01 2.49
N TRP A 85 -16.92 3.18 2.58
CA TRP A 85 -16.13 3.06 3.79
C TRP A 85 -14.69 3.48 3.54
N LEU A 86 -14.13 4.26 4.47
CA LEU A 86 -12.70 4.52 4.51
C LEU A 86 -12.04 3.58 5.53
N ARG A 87 -10.90 3.01 5.18
CA ARG A 87 -10.01 2.25 6.06
C ARG A 87 -8.94 3.19 6.62
N LEU A 88 -8.86 3.27 7.95
CA LEU A 88 -7.95 4.11 8.72
C LEU A 88 -6.98 3.18 9.49
N TRP A 89 -6.21 2.40 8.74
CA TRP A 89 -5.40 1.31 9.26
C TRP A 89 -4.41 1.73 10.35
N GLY A 90 -3.77 2.89 10.22
CA GLY A 90 -2.84 3.40 11.23
C GLY A 90 -3.45 3.70 12.61
N ASN A 91 -4.78 3.68 12.76
CA ASN A 91 -5.43 3.73 14.08
C ASN A 91 -5.52 2.35 14.77
N GLY A 92 -5.32 1.26 14.03
CA GLY A 92 -5.50 -0.12 14.52
C GLY A 92 -4.75 -0.44 15.81
N PRO A 93 -3.43 -0.20 15.88
CA PRO A 93 -2.64 -0.51 17.08
C PRO A 93 -3.13 0.17 18.37
N ASP A 94 -3.67 1.38 18.24
CA ASP A 94 -4.07 2.22 19.38
C ASP A 94 -5.59 2.15 19.66
N GLY A 95 -6.36 1.63 18.71
CA GLY A 95 -7.82 1.56 18.77
C GLY A 95 -8.48 2.94 18.81
N CYS A 96 -9.62 3.02 19.51
CA CYS A 96 -10.47 4.21 19.56
C CYS A 96 -10.04 5.23 20.62
N THR A 97 -8.80 5.73 20.53
CA THR A 97 -8.30 6.77 21.46
C THR A 97 -8.97 8.13 21.22
N THR A 98 -8.88 9.02 22.21
CA THR A 98 -9.41 10.39 22.11
C THR A 98 -8.63 11.27 21.13
N THR A 99 -7.37 10.94 20.87
CA THR A 99 -6.51 11.62 19.89
C THR A 99 -5.92 10.57 18.95
N PRO A 100 -6.66 10.14 17.92
CA PRO A 100 -6.21 9.09 17.02
C PRO A 100 -5.00 9.57 16.20
N ALA A 101 -4.16 8.62 15.81
CA ALA A 101 -3.01 8.85 14.95
C ALA A 101 -3.46 9.40 13.58
N ILE A 102 -4.55 8.87 13.04
CA ILE A 102 -5.20 9.34 11.81
C ILE A 102 -6.56 9.95 12.18
N ALA A 103 -6.70 11.24 11.92
CA ALA A 103 -7.95 11.98 12.09
C ALA A 103 -8.41 12.61 10.78
N VAL A 104 -9.69 12.44 10.45
CA VAL A 104 -10.34 13.02 9.28
C VAL A 104 -11.49 13.94 9.69
N SER A 105 -11.65 15.06 9.00
CA SER A 105 -12.67 16.08 9.32
C SER A 105 -13.07 16.87 8.07
N ALA A 106 -13.97 17.85 8.23
CA ALA A 106 -14.37 18.77 7.17
C ALA A 106 -14.77 18.09 5.83
N PHE A 107 -15.65 17.08 5.92
CA PHE A 107 -16.04 16.31 4.74
C PHE A 107 -16.80 17.13 3.69
N ALA A 108 -16.47 16.90 2.43
CA ALA A 108 -17.21 17.30 1.25
C ALA A 108 -17.55 16.07 0.38
N GLY A 109 -18.72 16.11 -0.29
CA GLY A 109 -19.23 14.98 -1.07
C GLY A 109 -19.85 13.84 -0.25
N GLY A 110 -19.79 13.93 1.08
CA GLY A 110 -20.48 13.01 1.99
C GLY A 110 -20.41 13.46 3.44
N LYS A 111 -20.99 12.66 4.33
CA LYS A 111 -20.96 12.86 5.78
C LYS A 111 -20.45 11.59 6.46
N ALA A 112 -19.40 11.73 7.26
CA ALA A 112 -18.87 10.65 8.07
C ALA A 112 -19.86 10.25 9.18
N GLY A 113 -19.99 8.94 9.40
CA GLY A 113 -20.64 8.35 10.57
C GLY A 113 -19.64 8.10 11.71
N PRO A 114 -20.04 7.34 12.75
CA PRO A 114 -19.12 6.93 13.80
C PRO A 114 -18.08 5.94 13.27
N LEU A 115 -16.87 6.00 13.84
CA LEU A 115 -15.84 4.98 13.61
C LEU A 115 -16.33 3.60 14.05
N ALA A 116 -15.92 2.57 13.31
CA ALA A 116 -16.23 1.17 13.54
C ALA A 116 -14.96 0.31 13.45
N VAL A 117 -15.10 -0.99 13.76
CA VAL A 117 -14.03 -2.00 13.62
C VAL A 117 -12.75 -1.55 14.31
N GLY A 118 -12.81 -1.31 15.63
CA GLY A 118 -11.64 -0.85 16.39
C GLY A 118 -11.06 0.48 15.88
N CYS A 119 -11.91 1.36 15.33
CA CYS A 119 -11.51 2.65 14.76
C CYS A 119 -10.66 2.61 13.48
N THR A 120 -10.68 1.46 12.79
CA THR A 120 -10.05 1.30 11.47
C THR A 120 -11.04 1.44 10.31
N ALA A 121 -12.34 1.56 10.56
CA ALA A 121 -13.35 1.73 9.52
C ALA A 121 -14.21 2.97 9.77
N LEU A 122 -14.42 3.79 8.75
CA LEU A 122 -15.28 4.97 8.80
C LEU A 122 -16.32 4.95 7.68
N PRO A 123 -17.62 4.80 7.98
CA PRO A 123 -18.65 4.92 6.98
C PRO A 123 -18.82 6.39 6.58
N VAL A 124 -18.95 6.63 5.28
CA VAL A 124 -19.25 7.95 4.70
C VAL A 124 -20.49 7.83 3.85
N ARG A 125 -21.60 8.41 4.34
CA ARG A 125 -22.83 8.52 3.56
C ARG A 125 -22.62 9.58 2.48
N LEU A 126 -22.75 9.20 1.22
CA LEU A 126 -22.58 10.12 0.09
C LEU A 126 -23.70 11.17 0.10
N SER A 127 -23.35 12.43 -0.21
CA SER A 127 -24.35 13.50 -0.32
C SER A 127 -25.29 13.29 -1.50
N ARG A 128 -24.80 12.59 -2.53
CA ARG A 128 -25.56 12.13 -3.69
C ARG A 128 -25.26 10.64 -3.86
N PRO A 129 -26.27 9.75 -3.77
CA PRO A 129 -26.09 8.34 -4.11
C PRO A 129 -25.52 8.18 -5.52
N ALA A 130 -24.60 7.24 -5.70
CA ALA A 130 -23.99 6.97 -6.99
C ALA A 130 -24.63 5.75 -7.62
N ALA A 131 -25.42 5.93 -8.68
CA ALA A 131 -25.98 4.81 -9.44
C ALA A 131 -24.88 4.01 -10.15
N PRO A 132 -25.14 2.79 -10.63
CA PRO A 132 -24.19 2.03 -11.44
C PRO A 132 -23.62 2.85 -12.61
N GLY A 133 -22.30 2.88 -12.74
CA GLY A 133 -21.56 3.66 -13.73
C GLY A 133 -21.34 5.13 -13.38
N GLU A 134 -21.95 5.66 -12.31
CA GLU A 134 -21.79 7.06 -11.94
C GLU A 134 -20.51 7.34 -11.14
N PRO A 135 -19.88 8.50 -11.37
CA PRO A 135 -18.77 8.95 -10.55
C PRO A 135 -19.24 9.51 -9.21
N ALA A 136 -18.40 9.34 -8.19
CA ALA A 136 -18.53 9.99 -6.90
C ALA A 136 -17.18 10.44 -6.35
N VAL A 137 -17.24 11.40 -5.44
CA VAL A 137 -16.07 12.04 -4.84
C VAL A 137 -16.36 12.25 -3.36
N VAL A 138 -15.39 11.88 -2.53
CA VAL A 138 -15.35 12.25 -1.12
C VAL A 138 -14.05 12.98 -0.86
N ALA A 139 -14.11 14.08 -0.12
CA ALA A 139 -12.98 14.90 0.24
C ALA A 139 -13.03 15.23 1.74
N PHE A 140 -11.87 15.35 2.38
CA PHE A 140 -11.77 15.65 3.80
C PHE A 140 -10.41 16.24 4.14
N ASP A 141 -10.37 17.01 5.23
CA ASP A 141 -9.14 17.39 5.88
C ASP A 141 -8.56 16.17 6.62
N LEU A 142 -7.25 16.01 6.54
CA LEU A 142 -6.51 14.89 7.10
C LEU A 142 -5.44 15.41 8.06
N THR A 143 -5.38 14.83 9.25
CA THR A 143 -4.26 14.96 10.18
C THR A 143 -3.70 13.58 10.47
N ILE A 144 -2.39 13.42 10.28
CA ILE A 144 -1.61 12.25 10.65
C ILE A 144 -0.64 12.67 11.75
N ARG A 145 -0.63 11.93 12.85
CA ARG A 145 0.31 12.06 13.96
C ARG A 145 1.06 10.74 14.05
N VAL A 146 2.35 10.78 13.74
CA VAL A 146 3.21 9.60 13.79
C VAL A 146 3.48 9.27 15.26
N PRO A 147 3.12 8.06 15.73
CA PRO A 147 3.32 7.67 17.12
C PRO A 147 4.79 7.37 17.42
N GLU A 148 5.23 7.64 18.65
CA GLU A 148 6.57 7.27 19.12
C GLU A 148 6.62 5.77 19.43
N ARG A 149 6.94 4.98 18.41
CA ARG A 149 7.19 3.53 18.45
C ARG A 149 8.03 3.14 17.24
N ALA A 150 8.86 2.12 17.39
CA ALA A 150 9.57 1.52 16.26
C ALA A 150 8.61 0.55 15.53
N ASP A 151 7.85 1.07 14.58
CA ASP A 151 6.82 0.32 13.82
C ASP A 151 6.73 0.87 12.37
N ARG A 152 6.10 0.13 11.45
CA ARG A 152 5.84 0.56 10.05
C ARG A 152 5.05 1.87 9.99
N PHE A 153 4.21 2.11 11.00
CA PHE A 153 3.64 3.42 11.28
C PHE A 153 4.08 3.90 12.66
N GLY A 154 5.20 4.62 12.68
CA GLY A 154 5.92 4.92 13.90
C GLY A 154 7.09 5.87 13.69
N ARG A 155 7.73 6.23 14.80
CA ARG A 155 8.84 7.18 14.85
C ARG A 155 9.92 6.68 15.81
N VAL A 156 11.17 6.76 15.36
CA VAL A 156 12.38 6.50 16.15
C VAL A 156 13.30 7.70 16.03
N GLY A 157 13.40 8.50 17.09
CA GLY A 157 14.21 9.72 17.08
C GLY A 157 13.71 10.73 16.03
N PRO A 158 14.53 11.16 15.05
CA PRO A 158 14.10 12.07 13.99
C PRO A 158 13.56 11.36 12.73
N TYR A 159 13.40 10.03 12.75
CA TYR A 159 12.94 9.25 11.60
C TYR A 159 11.49 8.82 11.80
N SER A 160 10.61 9.27 10.92
CA SER A 160 9.20 8.91 10.89
C SER A 160 8.92 7.97 9.72
N PHE A 161 8.18 6.90 9.96
CA PHE A 161 7.72 5.94 8.96
C PHE A 161 6.19 6.02 8.90
N LEU A 162 5.65 6.25 7.69
CA LEU A 162 4.24 6.55 7.47
C LEU A 162 3.58 5.48 6.61
N GLY A 163 3.78 4.23 7.03
CA GLY A 163 3.07 3.07 6.53
C GLY A 163 1.59 3.07 6.88
N ASN A 164 0.72 2.68 5.95
CA ASN A 164 -0.75 2.65 6.11
C ASN A 164 -1.38 3.93 6.73
N ALA A 165 -0.71 5.09 6.57
CA ALA A 165 -1.09 6.34 7.22
C ALA A 165 -2.19 7.11 6.48
N LEU A 166 -2.37 6.85 5.18
CA LEU A 166 -3.42 7.45 4.37
C LEU A 166 -4.73 6.65 4.48
N PRO A 167 -5.88 7.30 4.70
CA PRO A 167 -7.16 6.63 4.56
C PRO A 167 -7.36 6.07 3.15
N LEU A 168 -7.72 4.80 3.03
CA LEU A 168 -8.02 4.16 1.74
C LEU A 168 -9.51 3.83 1.64
N LEU A 169 -10.05 3.77 0.43
CA LEU A 169 -11.40 3.25 0.22
C LEU A 169 -11.41 1.74 0.47
N ALA A 170 -12.33 1.26 1.30
CA ALA A 170 -12.49 -0.17 1.55
C ALA A 170 -12.90 -0.90 0.28
N VAL A 171 -12.50 -2.16 0.15
CA VAL A 171 -12.91 -3.00 -0.97
C VAL A 171 -14.36 -3.46 -0.77
N ARG A 172 -15.13 -3.50 -1.86
CA ARG A 172 -16.43 -4.17 -1.91
C ARG A 172 -16.37 -5.26 -2.99
N ASP A 173 -16.62 -6.50 -2.58
CA ASP A 173 -16.72 -7.67 -3.45
C ASP A 173 -18.15 -8.26 -3.38
N GLU A 174 -18.37 -9.46 -3.92
CA GLU A 174 -19.69 -10.12 -3.87
C GLU A 174 -20.16 -10.47 -2.44
N ARG A 175 -19.26 -10.52 -1.45
CA ARG A 175 -19.60 -10.74 -0.04
C ARG A 175 -19.94 -9.43 0.68
N GLY A 176 -19.83 -8.29 -0.01
CA GLY A 176 -20.14 -6.97 0.51
C GLY A 176 -18.89 -6.16 0.84
N TRP A 177 -19.02 -5.24 1.79
CA TRP A 177 -17.90 -4.40 2.23
C TRP A 177 -16.93 -5.24 3.05
N GLN A 178 -15.69 -5.28 2.61
CA GLN A 178 -14.61 -5.97 3.30
C GLN A 178 -14.05 -5.05 4.38
N LEU A 179 -14.33 -5.39 5.64
CA LEU A 179 -13.95 -4.61 6.82
C LEU A 179 -13.28 -5.49 7.89
N PRO A 180 -12.22 -6.24 7.56
CA PRO A 180 -11.56 -7.08 8.55
C PRO A 180 -11.02 -6.23 9.73
N PRO A 181 -10.91 -6.82 10.93
CA PRO A 181 -10.26 -6.16 12.06
C PRO A 181 -8.77 -5.97 11.79
N TYR A 182 -8.16 -5.02 12.48
CA TYR A 182 -6.70 -4.97 12.56
C TYR A 182 -6.19 -6.12 13.43
N VAL A 183 -5.19 -6.83 12.94
CA VAL A 183 -4.44 -7.85 13.68
C VAL A 183 -2.98 -7.42 13.77
N ALA A 184 -2.42 -7.48 14.97
CA ALA A 184 -1.07 -6.97 15.22
C ALA A 184 0.04 -7.93 14.79
N ASN A 185 -0.29 -9.20 14.54
CA ASN A 185 0.71 -10.27 14.45
C ASN A 185 1.13 -10.61 13.02
N ALA A 186 0.45 -10.07 12.00
CA ALA A 186 0.76 -10.24 10.59
C ALA A 186 -0.19 -9.38 9.72
N GLU A 187 -0.92 -10.02 8.81
CA GLU A 187 -1.65 -9.39 7.71
C GLU A 187 -3.02 -8.83 8.10
N SER A 188 -3.23 -7.57 7.76
CA SER A 188 -4.53 -6.90 8.00
C SER A 188 -5.07 -6.24 6.75
N PHE A 189 -4.23 -6.00 5.75
CA PHE A 189 -4.53 -4.99 4.77
C PHE A 189 -5.26 -5.59 3.58
N TYR A 190 -6.13 -4.77 2.99
CA TYR A 190 -6.81 -5.15 1.78
C TYR A 190 -7.19 -3.90 1.00
N SER A 191 -6.65 -3.80 -0.21
CA SER A 191 -6.82 -2.63 -1.07
C SER A 191 -6.76 -2.98 -2.55
N LEU A 192 -7.42 -2.16 -3.37
CA LEU A 192 -7.32 -2.22 -4.82
C LEU A 192 -6.18 -1.33 -5.29
N THR A 193 -5.56 -1.70 -6.41
CA THR A 193 -4.64 -0.78 -7.10
C THR A 193 -5.36 0.50 -7.51
N SER A 194 -4.73 1.62 -7.23
CA SER A 194 -5.28 2.95 -7.34
C SER A 194 -4.24 3.93 -7.88
N ASN A 195 -4.69 5.09 -8.33
CA ASN A 195 -3.80 6.15 -8.79
C ASN A 195 -3.64 7.20 -7.70
N PHE A 196 -2.40 7.50 -7.31
CA PHE A 196 -2.09 8.54 -6.34
C PHE A 196 -1.39 9.73 -7.01
N ALA A 197 -1.87 10.93 -6.72
CA ALA A 197 -1.20 12.19 -7.00
C ALA A 197 -0.97 12.90 -5.66
N VAL A 198 0.28 12.93 -5.21
CA VAL A 198 0.64 13.34 -3.84
C VAL A 198 1.55 14.56 -3.87
N SER A 199 1.30 15.51 -2.99
CA SER A 199 2.15 16.66 -2.73
C SER A 199 2.50 16.68 -1.25
N LEU A 200 3.77 16.47 -0.93
CA LEU A 200 4.31 16.48 0.43
C LEU A 200 5.16 17.73 0.62
N ASN A 201 4.73 18.64 1.50
CA ASN A 201 5.47 19.84 1.87
C ASN A 201 6.17 19.64 3.20
N HIS A 202 7.49 19.73 3.23
CA HIS A 202 8.31 19.42 4.40
C HIS A 202 9.49 20.40 4.52
N PRO A 203 10.12 20.51 5.71
CA PRO A 203 11.38 21.23 5.85
C PRO A 203 12.47 20.72 4.90
N ASP A 204 13.37 21.61 4.46
CA ASP A 204 14.42 21.30 3.49
C ASP A 204 15.41 20.23 3.99
N GLU A 205 15.55 20.10 5.31
CA GLU A 205 16.41 19.14 6.00
C GLU A 205 15.85 17.71 6.06
N LEU A 206 14.55 17.51 5.75
CA LEU A 206 13.94 16.18 5.75
C LEU A 206 14.01 15.57 4.35
N ALA A 207 14.62 14.40 4.25
CA ALA A 207 14.42 13.51 3.10
C ALA A 207 13.07 12.81 3.23
N VAL A 208 12.38 12.62 2.10
CA VAL A 208 11.04 12.03 2.03
C VAL A 208 10.98 10.94 0.95
N PRO A 209 11.59 9.75 1.17
CA PRO A 209 11.38 8.61 0.29
C PRO A 209 9.92 8.17 0.35
N ALA A 210 9.36 7.80 -0.80
CA ALA A 210 7.93 7.58 -0.93
C ALA A 210 7.59 6.61 -2.05
N THR A 211 6.44 5.94 -1.92
CA THR A 211 5.79 5.24 -3.03
C THR A 211 5.62 6.16 -4.24
N GLY A 212 5.90 5.67 -5.43
CA GLY A 212 5.70 6.33 -6.71
C GLY A 212 6.98 6.90 -7.30
N THR A 213 6.81 7.91 -8.15
CA THR A 213 7.92 8.62 -8.80
C THR A 213 7.80 10.10 -8.51
N VAL A 214 8.89 10.68 -8.02
CA VAL A 214 9.01 12.13 -7.84
C VAL A 214 9.01 12.82 -9.20
N LEU A 215 8.01 13.66 -9.44
CA LEU A 215 7.88 14.46 -10.67
C LEU A 215 8.57 15.82 -10.54
N ALA A 216 8.51 16.43 -9.36
CA ALA A 216 9.09 17.74 -9.11
C ALA A 216 9.35 17.97 -7.63
N GLU A 217 10.42 18.70 -7.34
CA GLU A 217 10.69 19.30 -6.03
C GLU A 217 10.74 20.82 -6.18
N LYS A 218 9.96 21.54 -5.36
CA LYS A 218 9.97 23.01 -5.34
C LYS A 218 10.37 23.50 -3.96
N ARG A 219 11.50 24.20 -3.89
CA ARG A 219 12.00 24.83 -2.65
C ARG A 219 11.51 26.27 -2.53
N LYS A 220 10.98 26.63 -1.37
CA LYS A 220 10.58 28.00 -1.03
C LYS A 220 10.51 28.20 0.48
N GLY A 221 11.30 29.14 1.00
CA GLY A 221 11.21 29.57 2.40
C GLY A 221 11.59 28.49 3.41
N GLY A 222 12.69 27.77 3.17
CA GLY A 222 13.18 26.70 4.06
C GLY A 222 12.37 25.41 3.98
N ARG A 223 11.52 25.26 2.96
CA ARG A 223 10.65 24.10 2.78
C ARG A 223 10.69 23.61 1.34
N THR A 224 10.65 22.30 1.19
CA THR A 224 10.55 21.59 -0.08
C THR A 224 9.12 21.06 -0.25
N THR A 225 8.55 21.23 -1.44
CA THR A 225 7.31 20.56 -1.84
C THR A 225 7.63 19.51 -2.89
N THR A 226 7.49 18.25 -2.52
CA THR A 226 7.75 17.07 -3.34
C THR A 226 6.43 16.60 -3.96
N THR A 227 6.35 16.65 -5.28
CA THR A 227 5.18 16.20 -6.06
C THR A 227 5.45 14.83 -6.64
N ILE A 228 4.57 13.88 -6.36
CA ILE A 228 4.74 12.45 -6.62
C ILE A 228 3.53 11.92 -7.37
N THR A 229 3.77 11.01 -8.33
CA THR A 229 2.72 10.19 -8.94
C THR A 229 2.99 8.72 -8.70
N ALA A 230 1.96 7.97 -8.34
CA ALA A 230 2.02 6.52 -8.21
C ALA A 230 0.78 5.91 -8.89
N PRO A 231 0.86 5.58 -10.19
CA PRO A 231 -0.24 4.92 -10.87
C PRO A 231 -0.30 3.44 -10.52
N LEU A 232 -1.49 2.87 -10.41
CA LEU A 232 -1.74 1.43 -10.23
C LEU A 232 -1.04 0.79 -9.02
N VAL A 233 -0.87 1.52 -7.92
CA VAL A 233 -0.32 1.02 -6.65
C VAL A 233 -1.42 0.75 -5.63
N ARG A 234 -1.24 -0.23 -4.74
CA ARG A 234 -2.23 -0.65 -3.73
C ARG A 234 -2.43 0.35 -2.62
N ASP A 235 -1.33 0.85 -2.10
CA ASP A 235 -1.31 1.90 -1.11
C ASP A 235 -0.13 2.84 -1.38
N PHE A 236 0.02 3.83 -0.50
CA PHE A 236 1.04 4.85 -0.61
C PHE A 236 1.62 5.10 0.77
N ALA A 237 2.91 4.84 0.92
CA ALA A 237 3.67 5.09 2.13
C ALA A 237 4.83 6.05 1.84
N TRP A 238 5.36 6.65 2.90
CA TRP A 238 6.58 7.44 2.85
C TRP A 238 7.31 7.40 4.19
N ALA A 239 8.57 7.80 4.20
CA ALA A 239 9.29 8.12 5.43
C ALA A 239 9.67 9.60 5.44
N ALA A 240 10.07 10.13 6.60
CA ALA A 240 10.56 11.49 6.74
C ALA A 240 11.65 11.55 7.80
N GLY A 241 12.82 12.09 7.45
CA GLY A 241 13.94 12.19 8.38
C GLY A 241 15.25 12.60 7.70
N PRO A 242 16.32 12.84 8.47
CA PRO A 242 17.63 13.20 7.94
C PRO A 242 18.40 11.97 7.46
N PHE A 243 17.81 11.20 6.53
CA PHE A 243 18.40 9.96 6.01
C PHE A 243 19.69 10.23 5.21
N ARG A 244 20.64 9.30 5.31
CA ARG A 244 21.69 9.15 4.29
C ARG A 244 21.08 8.50 3.05
N ARG A 245 21.71 8.68 1.88
CA ARG A 245 21.22 8.10 0.62
C ARG A 245 22.33 7.48 -0.22
N ALA A 246 21.99 6.40 -0.91
CA ALA A 246 22.73 5.81 -2.02
C ALA A 246 21.78 5.58 -3.21
N GLU A 247 22.30 5.59 -4.43
CA GLU A 247 21.50 5.39 -5.64
C GLU A 247 22.25 4.52 -6.64
N THR A 248 21.53 3.61 -7.28
CA THR A 248 22.01 2.80 -8.40
C THR A 248 20.89 2.51 -9.40
N ARG A 249 21.16 1.67 -10.40
CA ARG A 249 20.15 1.13 -11.32
C ARG A 249 20.29 -0.37 -11.46
N THR A 250 19.16 -1.06 -11.61
CA THR A 250 19.16 -2.46 -12.05
C THR A 250 19.62 -2.55 -13.51
N ALA A 251 20.00 -3.76 -13.95
CA ALA A 251 20.25 -4.07 -15.34
C ALA A 251 19.01 -3.84 -16.24
N THR A 252 17.80 -3.89 -15.67
CA THR A 252 16.54 -3.58 -16.35
C THR A 252 16.22 -2.08 -16.40
N GLY A 253 17.07 -1.22 -15.81
CA GLY A 253 16.97 0.23 -15.88
C GLY A 253 16.17 0.90 -14.76
N VAL A 254 15.65 0.13 -13.80
CA VAL A 254 14.91 0.65 -12.63
C VAL A 254 15.87 1.43 -11.75
N ARG A 255 15.51 2.66 -11.38
CA ARG A 255 16.29 3.47 -10.42
C ARG A 255 16.03 2.95 -9.01
N LEU A 256 17.10 2.62 -8.28
CA LEU A 256 17.02 2.20 -6.89
C LEU A 256 17.58 3.30 -6.01
N ARG A 257 16.77 3.84 -5.09
CA ARG A 257 17.24 4.79 -4.08
C ARG A 257 17.16 4.14 -2.71
N THR A 258 18.29 4.06 -2.03
CA THR A 258 18.41 3.46 -0.71
C THR A 258 18.66 4.56 0.31
N TRP A 259 17.77 4.65 1.29
CA TRP A 259 17.75 5.65 2.35
C TRP A 259 17.99 4.94 3.67
N TYR A 260 18.86 5.46 4.52
CA TYR A 260 19.24 4.73 5.72
C TYR A 260 19.58 5.64 6.89
N THR A 261 19.27 5.14 8.09
CA THR A 261 19.54 5.82 9.35
C THR A 261 21.05 5.78 9.69
N PRO A 262 21.57 6.68 10.55
CA PRO A 262 22.99 6.81 10.83
C PRO A 262 23.67 5.59 11.45
N ASP A 263 22.89 4.74 12.14
CA ASP A 263 23.29 3.47 12.73
C ASP A 263 23.52 2.36 11.69
N VAL A 264 23.03 2.54 10.47
CA VAL A 264 23.34 1.67 9.32
C VAL A 264 24.62 2.16 8.64
N THR A 265 25.60 1.27 8.51
CA THR A 265 26.86 1.58 7.80
C THR A 265 26.62 1.71 6.30
N ALA A 266 27.49 2.43 5.59
CA ALA A 266 27.39 2.55 4.14
C ALA A 266 27.56 1.19 3.44
N GLU A 267 28.39 0.31 4.01
CA GLU A 267 28.62 -1.05 3.53
C GLU A 267 27.36 -1.92 3.67
N ALA A 268 26.68 -1.87 4.81
CA ALA A 268 25.43 -2.59 5.02
C ALA A 268 24.31 -2.07 4.08
N ALA A 269 24.23 -0.74 3.89
CA ALA A 269 23.29 -0.15 2.94
C ALA A 269 23.59 -0.56 1.49
N ALA A 270 24.87 -0.64 1.11
CA ALA A 270 25.28 -1.12 -0.22
C ALA A 270 24.98 -2.61 -0.43
N GLU A 271 25.18 -3.44 0.60
CA GLU A 271 24.80 -4.87 0.56
C GLU A 271 23.30 -5.02 0.35
N VAL A 272 22.46 -4.34 1.15
CA VAL A 272 21.00 -4.35 0.98
C VAL A 272 20.61 -3.86 -0.42
N GLN A 273 21.18 -2.76 -0.90
CA GLN A 273 20.92 -2.26 -2.25
C GLN A 273 21.26 -3.30 -3.33
N GLY A 274 22.37 -4.03 -3.16
CA GLY A 274 22.76 -5.13 -4.05
C GLY A 274 21.76 -6.29 -4.01
N GLN A 275 21.25 -6.66 -2.83
CA GLN A 275 20.25 -7.72 -2.70
C GLN A 275 18.90 -7.33 -3.30
N VAL A 276 18.45 -6.09 -3.11
CA VAL A 276 17.23 -5.56 -3.76
C VAL A 276 17.40 -5.59 -5.29
N ALA A 277 18.53 -5.14 -5.83
CA ALA A 277 18.79 -5.20 -7.27
C ALA A 277 18.73 -6.63 -7.81
N ARG A 278 19.38 -7.58 -7.12
CA ARG A 278 19.35 -9.01 -7.48
C ARG A 278 17.94 -9.58 -7.45
N ALA A 279 17.16 -9.27 -6.42
CA ALA A 279 15.78 -9.73 -6.28
C ALA A 279 14.89 -9.22 -7.42
N MET A 280 14.99 -7.93 -7.74
CA MET A 280 14.22 -7.32 -8.84
C MET A 280 14.60 -7.90 -10.21
N GLU A 281 15.89 -8.09 -10.47
CA GLU A 281 16.37 -8.67 -11.73
C GLU A 281 15.95 -10.15 -11.86
N PHE A 282 16.06 -10.90 -10.76
CA PHE A 282 15.62 -12.29 -10.69
C PHE A 282 14.12 -12.40 -10.95
N ALA A 283 13.28 -11.69 -10.20
CA ALA A 283 11.83 -11.75 -10.35
C ALA A 283 11.38 -11.22 -11.73
N ALA A 284 12.07 -10.21 -12.28
CA ALA A 284 11.82 -9.74 -13.65
C ALA A 284 12.08 -10.83 -14.70
N GLY A 285 13.16 -11.58 -14.54
CA GLY A 285 13.52 -12.70 -15.43
C GLY A 285 12.62 -13.93 -15.22
N GLU A 286 12.27 -14.26 -13.99
CA GLU A 286 11.45 -15.43 -13.65
C GLU A 286 9.98 -15.22 -14.01
N TYR A 287 9.38 -14.11 -13.58
CA TYR A 287 7.93 -13.94 -13.54
C TYR A 287 7.41 -12.92 -14.55
N GLY A 288 8.14 -11.83 -14.81
CA GLY A 288 7.75 -10.81 -15.78
C GLY A 288 8.17 -9.41 -15.37
N PRO A 289 8.03 -8.40 -16.25
CA PRO A 289 8.67 -7.10 -16.06
C PRO A 289 8.05 -6.29 -14.91
N TYR A 290 8.93 -5.67 -14.12
CA TYR A 290 8.57 -4.59 -13.19
C TYR A 290 8.16 -3.33 -13.97
N PRO A 291 6.94 -2.80 -13.79
CA PRO A 291 6.44 -1.70 -14.64
C PRO A 291 6.88 -0.31 -14.20
N TYR A 292 7.43 -0.16 -12.99
CA TYR A 292 7.72 1.15 -12.43
C TYR A 292 9.17 1.56 -12.70
N PRO A 293 9.45 2.86 -12.90
CA PRO A 293 10.79 3.34 -13.22
C PRO A 293 11.71 3.49 -12.00
N GLU A 294 11.15 3.42 -10.80
CA GLU A 294 11.83 3.69 -9.52
C GLU A 294 11.32 2.73 -8.44
N MET A 295 12.22 2.37 -7.52
CA MET A 295 11.91 1.72 -6.25
C MET A 295 12.81 2.31 -5.15
N ASP A 296 12.19 2.67 -4.03
CA ASP A 296 12.86 3.17 -2.85
C ASP A 296 13.00 2.06 -1.80
N THR A 297 14.10 2.09 -1.05
CA THR A 297 14.37 1.21 0.09
C THR A 297 14.74 2.06 1.28
N VAL A 298 14.07 1.88 2.42
CA VAL A 298 14.40 2.54 3.67
C VAL A 298 14.91 1.50 4.66
N ILE A 299 16.14 1.71 5.14
CA ILE A 299 16.82 0.82 6.08
C ILE A 299 16.90 1.49 7.45
N GLY A 300 16.46 0.79 8.49
CA GLY A 300 16.52 1.30 9.85
C GLY A 300 16.28 0.22 10.90
N GLY A 301 16.38 0.62 12.17
CA GLY A 301 15.99 -0.20 13.31
C GLY A 301 14.47 -0.28 13.42
N PHE A 302 13.91 -1.39 12.96
CA PHE A 302 12.49 -1.71 13.07
C PHE A 302 12.31 -2.68 14.23
N GLU A 303 11.54 -2.32 15.25
CA GLU A 303 11.29 -3.20 16.39
C GLU A 303 10.01 -3.99 16.13
N GLY A 304 10.05 -5.31 16.24
CA GLY A 304 8.87 -6.15 16.08
C GLY A 304 8.46 -6.48 14.65
N PHE A 305 9.20 -6.02 13.62
CA PHE A 305 9.05 -6.48 12.24
C PHE A 305 10.37 -6.37 11.46
N SER A 306 10.58 -7.24 10.47
CA SER A 306 11.82 -7.27 9.67
C SER A 306 11.74 -6.50 8.35
N GLY A 307 10.53 -6.25 7.85
CA GLY A 307 10.31 -5.46 6.64
C GLY A 307 8.83 -5.20 6.35
N MET A 308 8.58 -4.35 5.36
CA MET A 308 7.25 -4.02 4.86
C MET A 308 7.34 -3.61 3.39
N GLU A 309 6.37 -4.03 2.60
CA GLU A 309 6.51 -4.23 1.17
C GLU A 309 5.80 -3.21 0.26
N TYR A 310 5.49 -2.02 0.76
CA TYR A 310 4.68 -1.03 0.04
C TYR A 310 5.10 -0.92 -1.45
N PRO A 311 4.15 -0.73 -2.39
CA PRO A 311 4.50 -0.70 -3.80
C PRO A 311 5.53 0.40 -4.05
N THR A 312 6.62 0.06 -4.73
CA THR A 312 7.75 0.96 -5.05
C THR A 312 8.50 1.55 -3.84
N LEU A 313 8.19 1.14 -2.61
CA LEU A 313 8.87 1.58 -1.38
C LEU A 313 8.90 0.44 -0.36
N ILE A 314 10.08 -0.08 -0.03
CA ILE A 314 10.20 -1.10 1.01
C ILE A 314 10.85 -0.55 2.27
N LEU A 315 10.42 -1.03 3.43
CA LEU A 315 11.12 -0.89 4.70
C LEU A 315 11.85 -2.20 4.97
N THR A 316 13.11 -2.19 5.37
CA THR A 316 13.83 -3.43 5.68
C THR A 316 14.97 -3.25 6.67
N GLU A 317 15.18 -4.23 7.54
CA GLU A 317 16.38 -4.31 8.38
C GLU A 317 17.65 -4.43 7.50
N PRO A 318 18.85 -4.13 8.02
CA PRO A 318 20.11 -4.24 7.28
C PRO A 318 20.56 -5.70 7.09
N ALA A 319 19.73 -6.53 6.45
CA ALA A 319 19.93 -7.95 6.23
C ALA A 319 19.43 -8.42 4.86
N ALA A 320 20.09 -9.43 4.30
CA ALA A 320 19.80 -9.90 2.95
C ALA A 320 18.42 -10.55 2.80
N LEU A 321 18.03 -11.42 3.73
CA LEU A 321 16.76 -12.14 3.66
C LEU A 321 15.54 -11.20 3.60
N PRO A 322 15.35 -10.26 4.55
CA PRO A 322 14.21 -9.36 4.48
C PRO A 322 14.30 -8.44 3.25
N ALA A 323 15.48 -7.94 2.89
CA ALA A 323 15.63 -7.09 1.71
C ALA A 323 15.19 -7.79 0.40
N VAL A 324 15.51 -9.07 0.24
CA VAL A 324 15.05 -9.87 -0.90
C VAL A 324 13.55 -10.15 -0.81
N HIS A 325 13.04 -10.46 0.40
CA HIS A 325 11.62 -10.73 0.64
C HIS A 325 10.75 -9.52 0.29
N GLU A 326 11.05 -8.35 0.85
CA GLU A 326 10.29 -7.14 0.54
C GLU A 326 10.38 -6.74 -0.94
N ALA A 327 11.52 -6.99 -1.59
CA ALA A 327 11.67 -6.76 -3.02
C ALA A 327 10.89 -7.77 -3.88
N ALA A 328 10.74 -9.01 -3.44
CA ALA A 328 9.94 -10.03 -4.13
C ALA A 328 8.43 -9.72 -4.04
N HIS A 329 7.97 -9.08 -2.96
CA HIS A 329 6.59 -8.64 -2.83
C HIS A 329 6.16 -7.61 -3.90
N GLN A 330 7.14 -7.00 -4.58
CA GLN A 330 6.87 -6.15 -5.73
C GLN A 330 6.19 -6.91 -6.89
N TRP A 331 6.22 -8.25 -6.89
CA TRP A 331 5.42 -9.10 -7.80
C TRP A 331 4.20 -9.70 -7.09
N TRP A 332 4.39 -10.27 -5.90
CA TRP A 332 3.36 -10.94 -5.11
C TRP A 332 2.96 -10.06 -3.93
N TYR A 333 1.76 -9.49 -3.96
CA TYR A 333 1.31 -8.23 -3.34
C TYR A 333 1.20 -7.10 -4.36
N ALA A 334 2.30 -6.41 -4.71
CA ALA A 334 2.18 -5.12 -5.41
C ALA A 334 1.59 -5.25 -6.83
N LEU A 335 2.07 -6.21 -7.63
CA LEU A 335 1.51 -6.48 -8.96
C LEU A 335 0.34 -7.45 -8.89
N VAL A 336 0.41 -8.53 -8.12
CA VAL A 336 -0.70 -9.46 -7.91
C VAL A 336 -1.03 -9.48 -6.43
N GLY A 337 -2.10 -8.80 -6.03
CA GLY A 337 -2.48 -8.76 -4.62
C GLY A 337 -3.53 -9.79 -4.28
N ASN A 338 -3.86 -9.84 -3.01
CA ASN A 338 -4.82 -10.73 -2.39
C ASN A 338 -5.59 -9.95 -1.31
N ASP A 339 -6.60 -10.60 -0.75
CA ASP A 339 -7.12 -10.21 0.56
C ASP A 339 -6.15 -10.78 1.60
N GLU A 340 -5.21 -9.95 2.07
CA GLU A 340 -4.10 -10.39 2.93
C GLU A 340 -4.63 -10.93 4.27
N TYR A 341 -5.77 -10.41 4.74
CA TYR A 341 -6.43 -10.95 5.91
C TYR A 341 -7.03 -12.35 5.67
N ALA A 342 -7.74 -12.55 4.55
CA ALA A 342 -8.41 -13.82 4.28
C ALA A 342 -7.46 -14.90 3.75
N HIS A 343 -6.43 -14.50 3.01
CA HIS A 343 -5.52 -15.38 2.27
C HIS A 343 -4.06 -14.88 2.35
N PRO A 344 -3.47 -14.76 3.56
CA PRO A 344 -2.11 -14.22 3.75
C PRO A 344 -1.02 -15.08 3.07
N TRP A 345 -1.31 -16.35 2.77
CA TRP A 345 -0.34 -17.22 2.12
C TRP A 345 -0.07 -16.87 0.65
N LEU A 346 -1.00 -16.18 -0.02
CA LEU A 346 -0.89 -15.97 -1.46
C LEU A 346 0.29 -15.10 -1.84
N ASP A 347 0.50 -14.00 -1.13
CA ASP A 347 1.69 -13.18 -1.23
C ASP A 347 2.82 -13.78 -0.38
N GLU A 348 2.62 -13.98 0.92
CA GLU A 348 3.74 -14.29 1.82
C GLU A 348 4.46 -15.60 1.48
N SER A 349 3.72 -16.66 1.16
CA SER A 349 4.34 -17.93 0.77
C SER A 349 5.02 -17.84 -0.60
N LEU A 350 4.44 -17.12 -1.57
CA LEU A 350 5.05 -16.94 -2.91
C LEU A 350 6.28 -16.04 -2.85
N THR A 351 6.23 -14.99 -2.04
CA THR A 351 7.35 -14.11 -1.75
C THR A 351 8.44 -14.90 -1.07
N HIS A 352 8.14 -15.63 0.01
CA HIS A 352 9.17 -16.40 0.72
C HIS A 352 9.76 -17.53 -0.14
N TYR A 353 8.95 -18.17 -0.98
CA TYR A 353 9.43 -19.09 -2.03
C TYR A 353 10.38 -18.38 -3.01
N THR A 354 10.04 -17.18 -3.49
CA THR A 354 10.90 -16.39 -4.37
C THR A 354 12.23 -16.04 -3.68
N THR A 355 12.18 -15.63 -2.43
CA THR A 355 13.32 -15.28 -1.58
C THR A 355 14.27 -16.46 -1.44
N THR A 356 13.74 -17.61 -1.00
CA THR A 356 14.52 -18.83 -0.78
C THR A 356 14.97 -19.48 -2.09
N LYS A 357 14.24 -19.29 -3.19
CA LYS A 357 14.73 -19.72 -4.52
C LYS A 357 15.98 -18.95 -4.95
N LEU A 358 16.04 -17.65 -4.65
CA LEU A 358 17.20 -16.82 -4.98
C LEU A 358 18.37 -17.01 -3.99
N LEU A 359 18.09 -17.13 -2.70
CA LEU A 359 19.11 -17.20 -1.65
C LEU A 359 19.57 -18.63 -1.32
N GLY A 360 18.79 -19.64 -1.70
CA GLY A 360 19.04 -21.05 -1.39
C GLY A 360 17.88 -21.67 -0.60
N ILE A 361 17.45 -22.85 -1.02
CA ILE A 361 16.36 -23.59 -0.38
C ILE A 361 16.83 -24.01 1.03
N PRO A 362 16.09 -23.66 2.10
CA PRO A 362 16.48 -24.02 3.45
C PRO A 362 16.39 -25.53 3.71
N ASP A 363 17.33 -26.05 4.50
CA ASP A 363 17.35 -27.47 4.91
C ASP A 363 16.07 -27.91 5.62
N TYR A 364 15.38 -27.00 6.30
CA TYR A 364 14.13 -27.30 7.00
C TYR A 364 13.02 -27.80 6.07
N CYS A 365 13.06 -27.48 4.77
CA CYS A 365 12.05 -27.95 3.83
C CYS A 365 12.07 -29.48 3.66
N ALA A 366 13.16 -30.16 4.02
CA ALA A 366 13.21 -31.62 4.06
C ALA A 366 12.30 -32.23 5.15
N GLY A 367 11.95 -31.44 6.18
CA GLY A 367 11.06 -31.84 7.27
C GLY A 367 9.63 -31.33 7.15
N ALA A 368 9.31 -30.55 6.11
CA ALA A 368 7.97 -30.00 5.89
C ALA A 368 7.03 -31.06 5.25
N PRO A 369 5.70 -30.96 5.47
CA PRO A 369 5.03 -29.98 6.32
C PRO A 369 5.19 -30.28 7.83
N PHE A 370 5.25 -29.23 8.66
CA PHE A 370 5.51 -29.35 10.10
C PHE A 370 4.28 -29.67 10.94
N TRP A 371 3.10 -29.18 10.55
CA TRP A 371 1.80 -29.37 11.21
C TRP A 371 1.83 -29.52 12.74
N PHE A 372 1.81 -28.40 13.47
CA PHE A 372 1.78 -28.42 14.94
C PHE A 372 0.42 -28.75 15.54
N SER A 373 -0.64 -28.73 14.73
CA SER A 373 -1.98 -29.14 15.12
C SER A 373 -2.73 -29.79 13.96
N ASP A 374 -3.78 -30.56 14.27
CA ASP A 374 -4.64 -31.20 13.26
C ASP A 374 -5.41 -30.20 12.39
N THR A 375 -5.52 -28.94 12.84
CA THR A 375 -6.26 -27.88 12.14
C THR A 375 -5.39 -26.86 11.43
N MET A 376 -4.08 -26.82 11.72
CA MET A 376 -3.12 -25.93 11.04
C MET A 376 -3.15 -26.16 9.53
N ARG A 377 -3.19 -25.10 8.72
CA ARG A 377 -3.37 -25.21 7.27
C ARG A 377 -2.86 -23.98 6.54
N VAL A 378 -2.13 -24.16 5.44
CA VAL A 378 -1.48 -23.03 4.72
C VAL A 378 -2.48 -21.97 4.28
N ASP A 379 -3.68 -22.36 3.87
CA ASP A 379 -4.70 -21.46 3.31
C ASP A 379 -5.65 -20.83 4.34
N ALA A 380 -5.33 -20.90 5.64
CA ALA A 380 -6.11 -20.22 6.67
C ALA A 380 -5.87 -18.70 6.66
N GLY A 381 -6.92 -17.96 7.01
CA GLY A 381 -6.87 -16.51 7.18
C GLY A 381 -6.41 -16.09 8.56
N MET A 382 -6.33 -14.78 8.76
CA MET A 382 -5.89 -14.17 10.00
C MET A 382 -6.93 -14.24 11.12
N ASP A 383 -8.19 -14.54 10.83
CA ASP A 383 -9.19 -14.92 11.84
C ASP A 383 -8.83 -16.24 12.54
N TYR A 384 -8.19 -17.16 11.83
CA TYR A 384 -7.64 -18.39 12.39
C TYR A 384 -6.31 -18.16 13.11
N TYR A 385 -5.41 -17.36 12.51
CA TYR A 385 -4.03 -17.19 12.97
C TYR A 385 -3.81 -16.13 14.06
N ASP A 386 -4.64 -15.10 14.15
CA ASP A 386 -4.51 -14.09 15.21
C ASP A 386 -4.56 -14.67 16.65
N PRO A 387 -5.44 -15.64 16.97
CA PRO A 387 -5.39 -16.34 18.25
C PRO A 387 -4.34 -17.48 18.30
N ARG A 388 -3.68 -17.82 17.18
CA ARG A 388 -2.72 -18.93 17.03
C ARG A 388 -1.38 -18.42 16.49
N ARG A 389 -0.84 -17.40 17.14
CA ARG A 389 0.32 -16.63 16.68
C ARG A 389 1.55 -17.51 16.40
N ASP A 390 1.75 -18.54 17.21
CA ASP A 390 2.89 -19.46 17.08
C ASP A 390 2.79 -20.38 15.85
N GLU A 391 1.60 -20.55 15.25
CA GLU A 391 1.42 -21.35 14.03
C GLU A 391 1.63 -20.53 12.75
N TYR A 392 1.40 -19.21 12.76
CA TYR A 392 1.33 -18.38 11.54
C TYR A 392 2.60 -18.47 10.70
N VAL A 393 3.75 -18.10 11.29
CA VAL A 393 5.03 -18.06 10.57
C VAL A 393 5.38 -19.43 10.00
N SER A 394 5.15 -20.50 10.78
CA SER A 394 5.48 -21.85 10.35
C SER A 394 4.56 -22.36 9.26
N ALA A 395 3.28 -21.98 9.25
CA ALA A 395 2.36 -22.37 8.19
C ALA A 395 2.56 -21.55 6.92
N VAL A 396 2.60 -20.23 7.04
CA VAL A 396 2.54 -19.32 5.89
C VAL A 396 3.92 -19.13 5.26
N TYR A 397 4.96 -18.90 6.05
CA TYR A 397 6.32 -18.74 5.50
C TYR A 397 7.04 -20.09 5.37
N GLY A 398 7.00 -20.92 6.42
CA GLY A 398 7.66 -22.22 6.44
C GLY A 398 7.02 -23.21 5.45
N ASP A 399 5.90 -23.81 5.85
CA ASP A 399 5.18 -24.83 5.07
C ASP A 399 4.75 -24.26 3.71
N GLY A 400 4.27 -23.02 3.64
CA GLY A 400 3.86 -22.37 2.40
C GLY A 400 4.99 -22.24 1.36
N ALA A 401 6.20 -21.82 1.75
CA ALA A 401 7.32 -21.76 0.82
C ALA A 401 7.84 -23.15 0.44
N CYS A 402 7.94 -24.07 1.40
CA CYS A 402 8.36 -25.45 1.13
C CYS A 402 7.36 -26.19 0.23
N MET A 403 6.05 -25.88 0.34
CA MET A 403 5.03 -26.33 -0.59
C MET A 403 5.38 -25.91 -2.01
N PHE A 404 5.72 -24.65 -2.27
CA PHE A 404 6.07 -24.23 -3.62
C PHE A 404 7.39 -24.84 -4.14
N HIS A 405 8.37 -25.07 -3.28
CA HIS A 405 9.58 -25.82 -3.66
C HIS A 405 9.27 -27.26 -4.04
N GLU A 406 8.45 -27.96 -3.26
CA GLU A 406 8.06 -29.32 -3.59
C GLU A 406 7.17 -29.36 -4.85
N LEU A 407 6.29 -28.37 -5.03
CA LEU A 407 5.51 -28.24 -6.25
C LEU A 407 6.44 -28.10 -7.47
N GLU A 408 7.44 -27.22 -7.40
CA GLU A 408 8.42 -27.06 -8.47
C GLU A 408 9.18 -28.35 -8.75
N ALA A 409 9.57 -29.11 -7.72
CA ALA A 409 10.20 -30.41 -7.89
C ALA A 409 9.27 -31.43 -8.57
N LEU A 410 7.97 -31.40 -8.25
CA LEU A 410 6.95 -32.29 -8.81
C LEU A 410 6.65 -31.99 -10.29
N ILE A 411 6.48 -30.73 -10.67
CA ILE A 411 6.04 -30.33 -12.01
C ILE A 411 7.19 -29.89 -12.93
N GLY A 412 8.36 -29.66 -12.35
CA GLY A 412 9.54 -29.12 -13.02
C GLY A 412 9.54 -27.60 -13.14
N GLY A 413 10.73 -26.99 -13.10
CA GLY A 413 10.90 -25.53 -13.11
C GLY A 413 10.31 -24.81 -14.32
N ASN A 414 10.24 -25.47 -15.48
CA ASN A 414 9.61 -24.89 -16.68
C ASN A 414 8.09 -24.74 -16.52
N ALA A 415 7.41 -25.76 -15.98
CA ALA A 415 5.98 -25.70 -15.73
C ALA A 415 5.66 -24.70 -14.61
N MET A 416 6.43 -24.72 -13.51
CA MET A 416 6.30 -23.75 -12.41
C MET A 416 6.41 -22.31 -12.90
N ARG A 417 7.50 -21.98 -13.62
CA ARG A 417 7.72 -20.67 -14.22
C ARG A 417 6.59 -20.28 -15.18
N THR A 418 6.12 -21.21 -16.01
CA THR A 418 5.02 -20.96 -16.95
C THR A 418 3.72 -20.65 -16.20
N GLY A 419 3.41 -21.40 -15.14
CA GLY A 419 2.24 -21.18 -14.29
C GLY A 419 2.29 -19.80 -13.62
N LEU A 420 3.41 -19.45 -12.98
CA LEU A 420 3.57 -18.16 -12.32
C LEU A 420 3.56 -16.97 -13.30
N ARG A 421 4.13 -17.12 -14.50
CA ARG A 421 4.02 -16.10 -15.56
C ARG A 421 2.58 -15.90 -16.03
N ARG A 422 1.82 -16.98 -16.19
CA ARG A 422 0.38 -16.91 -16.53
C ARG A 422 -0.43 -16.27 -15.41
N TYR A 423 -0.14 -16.63 -14.16
CA TYR A 423 -0.76 -16.03 -12.98
C TYR A 423 -0.52 -14.52 -12.92
N LEU A 424 0.75 -14.08 -13.02
CA LEU A 424 1.10 -12.67 -13.08
C LEU A 424 0.38 -11.95 -14.23
N ALA A 425 0.41 -12.52 -15.44
CA ALA A 425 -0.21 -11.90 -16.61
C ALA A 425 -1.73 -11.75 -16.47
N ALA A 426 -2.41 -12.75 -15.89
CA ALA A 426 -3.86 -12.74 -15.71
C ALA A 426 -4.31 -11.83 -14.56
N GLN A 427 -3.54 -11.77 -13.47
CA GLN A 427 -3.94 -11.10 -12.23
C GLN A 427 -3.24 -9.76 -11.99
N ARG A 428 -2.45 -9.27 -12.95
CA ARG A 428 -1.70 -8.01 -12.82
C ARG A 428 -2.62 -6.85 -12.46
N PHE A 429 -2.27 -6.11 -11.41
CA PHE A 429 -3.04 -5.03 -10.78
C PHE A 429 -4.43 -5.45 -10.25
N GLY A 430 -4.76 -6.75 -10.28
CA GLY A 430 -6.00 -7.32 -9.74
C GLY A 430 -5.85 -7.78 -8.31
N VAL A 431 -6.91 -8.34 -7.74
CA VAL A 431 -6.85 -9.11 -6.49
C VAL A 431 -7.12 -10.56 -6.86
N ALA A 432 -6.14 -11.42 -6.69
CA ALA A 432 -6.25 -12.84 -6.90
C ALA A 432 -6.87 -13.55 -5.70
N ARG A 433 -7.50 -14.69 -5.95
CA ARG A 433 -7.95 -15.64 -4.94
C ARG A 433 -7.14 -16.93 -5.06
N PRO A 434 -7.24 -17.83 -4.08
CA PRO A 434 -6.54 -19.12 -4.11
C PRO A 434 -6.82 -19.93 -5.39
N ALA A 435 -8.04 -19.86 -5.91
CA ALA A 435 -8.44 -20.58 -7.11
C ALA A 435 -7.66 -20.15 -8.37
N GLU A 436 -7.40 -18.86 -8.56
CA GLU A 436 -6.71 -18.36 -9.76
C GLU A 436 -5.25 -18.82 -9.80
N LEU A 437 -4.55 -18.83 -8.66
CA LEU A 437 -3.17 -19.34 -8.59
C LEU A 437 -3.12 -20.84 -8.88
N ARG A 438 -3.98 -21.63 -8.23
CA ARG A 438 -4.02 -23.09 -8.45
C ARG A 438 -4.40 -23.43 -9.88
N ALA A 439 -5.35 -22.70 -10.49
CA ALA A 439 -5.72 -22.87 -11.88
C ALA A 439 -4.57 -22.54 -12.83
N ALA A 440 -3.83 -21.45 -12.57
CA ALA A 440 -2.68 -21.08 -13.37
C ALA A 440 -1.57 -22.15 -13.33
N LEU A 441 -1.27 -22.69 -12.14
CA LEU A 441 -0.30 -23.76 -11.94
C LEU A 441 -0.75 -25.07 -12.60
N GLN A 442 -2.01 -25.47 -12.40
CA GLN A 442 -2.57 -26.67 -13.03
C GLN A 442 -2.55 -26.56 -14.57
N SER A 443 -2.80 -25.37 -15.13
CA SER A 443 -2.77 -25.16 -16.58
C SER A 443 -1.39 -25.39 -17.22
N ALA A 444 -0.33 -25.34 -16.43
CA ALA A 444 1.05 -25.42 -16.89
C ALA A 444 1.62 -26.85 -16.86
N THR A 445 0.86 -27.83 -16.37
CA THR A 445 1.31 -29.22 -16.21
C THR A 445 0.18 -30.22 -16.50
N THR A 446 0.54 -31.44 -16.90
CA THR A 446 -0.40 -32.58 -17.00
C THR A 446 -0.53 -33.34 -15.69
N VAL A 447 0.33 -33.07 -14.70
CA VAL A 447 0.23 -33.66 -13.36
C VAL A 447 -1.02 -33.11 -12.68
N ASN A 448 -1.89 -33.99 -12.18
CA ASN A 448 -3.05 -33.57 -11.39
C ASN A 448 -2.59 -33.10 -10.00
N LEU A 449 -2.83 -31.83 -9.68
CA LEU A 449 -2.38 -31.21 -8.44
C LEU A 449 -3.37 -31.36 -7.27
N GLY A 450 -4.52 -32.02 -7.47
CA GLY A 450 -5.56 -32.18 -6.44
C GLY A 450 -5.03 -32.79 -5.14
N ASP A 451 -4.37 -33.95 -5.24
CA ASP A 451 -3.80 -34.64 -4.06
C ASP A 451 -2.66 -33.85 -3.43
N PHE A 452 -1.91 -33.10 -4.24
CA PHE A 452 -0.86 -32.20 -3.75
C PHE A 452 -1.45 -31.11 -2.84
N TRP A 453 -2.49 -30.41 -3.31
CA TRP A 453 -3.17 -29.38 -2.54
C TRP A 453 -3.83 -29.92 -1.26
N ILE A 454 -4.39 -31.13 -1.31
CA ILE A 454 -4.94 -31.81 -0.12
C ILE A 454 -3.86 -32.08 0.92
N ARG A 455 -2.70 -32.63 0.51
CA ARG A 455 -1.60 -32.92 1.44
C ARG A 455 -1.07 -31.68 2.15
N TRP A 456 -1.00 -30.56 1.43
CA TRP A 456 -0.58 -29.26 1.99
C TRP A 456 -1.69 -28.48 2.68
N ARG A 457 -2.88 -29.09 2.86
CA ARG A 457 -4.05 -28.44 3.47
C ARG A 457 -4.34 -27.08 2.82
N ASN A 458 -4.20 -26.97 1.49
CA ASN A 458 -4.41 -25.75 0.69
C ASN A 458 -5.57 -25.97 -0.30
N THR A 459 -6.80 -26.03 0.20
CA THR A 459 -8.00 -26.41 -0.57
C THR A 459 -9.16 -25.41 -0.47
N ALA A 460 -9.05 -24.39 0.39
CA ALA A 460 -10.01 -23.30 0.51
C ALA A 460 -10.14 -22.55 -0.81
N THR A 461 -11.39 -22.29 -1.20
CA THR A 461 -11.77 -21.62 -2.44
C THR A 461 -11.61 -20.11 -2.34
#